data_AF-A0A0F9HKC9-F1
#
_entry.id   AF-A0A0F9HKC9-F1
#
_cell.length_a   1.000
_cell.length_b   1.000
_cell.length_c   1.000
_cell.angle_alpha   90.00
_cell.angle_beta   90.00
_cell.angle_gamma   90.00
#
_symmetry.space_group_name_H-M   'P 1'
#
loop_
_entity.id
_entity.type
_entity.pdbx_description
1 polymer ?
#
loop_
_entity_poly.entity_id
_entity_poly.type
_entity_poly.pdbx_seq_one_letter_code
_entity_poly.pdbx_strand_id
1 'polypeptide(L)'
;MDSRRRQLITSSLLAAIVVSALLSSDVSAKPSAGPLFLGTIGQTDLPRESLYPKVSAYRGRIAWSHYDSATDQWVLMTRIRGRVRQAPVAPRAGRPFDVDLGPNAAGNTAAVYSRCRGSWLRHL
;
A
#
# COMPACT_ATOMS: atom_id res chain seq x y z
N MET A 1 -41.10 18.98 -66.55
CA MET A 1 -39.90 18.16 -66.28
C MET A 1 -40.28 17.20 -65.18
N ASP A 2 -41.02 16.16 -65.52
CA ASP A 2 -40.57 14.85 -66.00
C ASP A 2 -39.69 14.08 -64.99
N SER A 3 -40.37 13.08 -64.44
CA SER A 3 -39.98 11.78 -63.93
C SER A 3 -38.52 11.33 -63.89
N ARG A 4 -38.33 10.35 -62.99
CA ARG A 4 -37.55 9.10 -63.16
C ARG A 4 -36.12 9.07 -62.61
N ARG A 5 -35.91 7.96 -61.88
CA ARG A 5 -34.71 7.12 -61.78
C ARG A 5 -33.74 7.53 -60.67
N ARG A 6 -33.67 6.73 -59.59
CA ARG A 6 -32.71 5.60 -59.39
C ARG A 6 -31.30 6.16 -59.14
N GLN A 7 -30.54 5.81 -58.12
CA GLN A 7 -30.51 4.65 -57.22
C GLN A 7 -29.37 4.90 -56.22
N LEU A 8 -29.57 4.51 -54.95
CA LEU A 8 -28.65 3.75 -54.06
C LEU A 8 -27.28 4.41 -53.74
N ILE A 9 -26.74 4.41 -52.52
CA ILE A 9 -26.36 3.24 -51.72
C ILE A 9 -26.10 3.73 -50.27
N THR A 10 -26.96 3.29 -49.35
CA THR A 10 -26.72 2.84 -47.95
C THR A 10 -25.73 3.55 -47.03
N SER A 11 -26.25 4.11 -45.94
CA SER A 11 -25.66 3.96 -44.59
C SER A 11 -26.80 3.89 -43.58
N SER A 12 -27.47 2.73 -43.59
CA SER A 12 -28.43 2.25 -42.59
C SER A 12 -27.62 1.46 -41.53
N LEU A 13 -27.96 1.30 -40.25
CA LEU A 13 -29.20 1.27 -39.47
C LEU A 13 -28.85 1.70 -38.02
N LEU A 14 -29.63 2.53 -37.32
CA LEU A 14 -30.87 2.18 -36.60
C LEU A 14 -30.75 0.94 -35.70
N ALA A 15 -30.98 1.11 -34.39
CA ALA A 15 -32.25 0.73 -33.76
C ALA A 15 -32.09 0.40 -32.27
N ALA A 16 -32.90 1.12 -31.47
CA ALA A 16 -33.66 0.64 -30.34
C ALA A 16 -33.06 -0.46 -29.44
N ILE A 17 -32.59 -0.04 -28.27
CA ILE A 17 -32.33 -0.95 -27.15
C ILE A 17 -33.67 -1.44 -26.60
N VAL A 18 -33.91 -2.74 -26.77
CA VAL A 18 -35.04 -3.51 -26.24
C VAL A 18 -34.85 -3.73 -24.73
N VAL A 19 -35.88 -3.43 -23.94
CA VAL A 19 -36.00 -3.80 -22.52
C VAL A 19 -36.69 -5.16 -22.42
N SER A 20 -36.06 -6.14 -21.77
CA SER A 20 -36.62 -7.40 -21.20
C SER A 20 -35.45 -8.19 -20.61
N ALA A 21 -35.50 -9.02 -19.58
CA ALA A 21 -36.36 -9.35 -18.44
C ALA A 21 -35.54 -10.41 -17.64
N LEU A 22 -35.82 -10.59 -16.35
CA LEU A 22 -35.12 -11.52 -15.44
C LEU A 22 -35.13 -12.99 -15.94
N LEU A 23 -34.13 -13.81 -15.56
CA LEU A 23 -34.26 -15.11 -14.84
C LEU A 23 -32.90 -15.86 -14.70
N SER A 24 -32.55 -16.14 -13.44
CA SER A 24 -31.83 -17.28 -12.79
C SER A 24 -30.72 -18.11 -13.46
N SER A 25 -29.66 -18.33 -12.63
CA SER A 25 -28.76 -19.50 -12.48
C SER A 25 -27.82 -19.83 -13.66
N ASP A 26 -26.50 -19.98 -13.51
CA ASP A 26 -25.78 -20.87 -12.58
C ASP A 26 -24.43 -20.29 -12.15
N VAL A 27 -24.13 -20.30 -10.84
CA VAL A 27 -22.75 -20.24 -10.36
C VAL A 27 -22.10 -21.58 -10.64
N SER A 28 -21.41 -21.70 -11.78
CA SER A 28 -20.48 -22.79 -12.01
C SER A 28 -19.22 -22.55 -11.19
N ALA A 29 -19.26 -22.95 -9.92
CA ALA A 29 -18.04 -23.10 -9.13
C ALA A 29 -17.27 -24.32 -9.69
N LYS A 30 -16.33 -24.06 -10.59
CA LYS A 30 -15.36 -25.07 -11.04
C LYS A 30 -14.49 -25.45 -9.84
N PRO A 31 -14.51 -26.70 -9.34
CA PRO A 31 -13.51 -27.12 -8.38
C PRO A 31 -12.18 -27.24 -9.13
N SER A 32 -11.34 -26.22 -9.03
CA SER A 32 -9.97 -26.35 -9.49
C SER A 32 -9.22 -27.13 -8.43
N ALA A 33 -9.02 -28.43 -8.67
CA ALA A 33 -8.05 -29.23 -7.95
C ALA A 33 -6.65 -28.60 -8.18
N GLY A 34 -6.26 -27.69 -7.29
CA GLY A 34 -4.90 -27.16 -7.25
C GLY A 34 -3.95 -28.27 -6.82
N PRO A 35 -2.70 -28.28 -7.32
CA PRO A 35 -1.73 -29.29 -6.90
C PRO A 35 -1.50 -29.19 -5.38
N LEU A 36 -1.40 -30.36 -4.74
CA LEU A 36 -0.93 -30.47 -3.36
C LEU A 36 0.53 -29.99 -3.33
N PHE A 37 0.75 -28.78 -2.82
CA PHE A 37 2.11 -28.31 -2.52
C PHE A 37 2.62 -29.09 -1.32
N LEU A 38 3.43 -30.14 -1.56
CA LEU A 38 4.36 -30.67 -0.55
C LEU A 38 5.53 -29.67 -0.40
N GLY A 39 5.24 -28.50 0.18
CA GLY A 39 6.26 -27.56 0.60
C GLY A 39 6.76 -27.94 1.99
N THR A 40 8.01 -28.39 2.09
CA THR A 40 8.73 -28.30 3.37
C THR A 40 8.73 -26.83 3.77
N ILE A 41 8.22 -26.50 4.96
CA ILE A 41 8.46 -25.19 5.57
C ILE A 41 9.94 -25.13 5.95
N GLY A 42 10.79 -24.86 4.97
CA GLY A 42 12.16 -24.45 5.21
C GLY A 42 12.07 -23.19 6.04
N GLN A 43 12.53 -23.26 7.28
CA GLN A 43 12.60 -22.12 8.16
C GLN A 43 13.59 -21.14 7.53
N THR A 44 13.06 -20.17 6.77
CA THR A 44 13.88 -19.13 6.15
C THR A 44 14.55 -18.38 7.29
N ASP A 45 15.86 -18.52 7.39
CA ASP A 45 16.67 -17.67 8.24
C ASP A 45 16.47 -16.24 7.72
N LEU A 46 15.58 -15.48 8.36
CA LEU A 46 15.33 -14.10 7.96
C LEU A 46 16.65 -13.35 8.16
N PRO A 47 17.20 -12.69 7.12
CA PRO A 47 18.45 -11.97 7.27
C PRO A 47 18.33 -10.98 8.44
N ARG A 48 19.41 -10.94 9.25
CA ARG A 48 19.54 -10.15 10.48
C ARG A 48 18.63 -8.93 10.50
N GLU A 49 17.61 -9.01 11.36
CA GLU A 49 16.79 -7.87 11.80
C GLU A 49 16.10 -7.11 10.66
N SER A 50 15.04 -7.70 10.09
CA SER A 50 13.90 -7.02 9.46
C SER A 50 14.08 -5.50 9.21
N LEU A 51 14.76 -5.14 8.12
CA LEU A 51 14.91 -3.75 7.65
C LEU A 51 13.58 -3.17 7.13
N TYR A 52 12.45 -3.84 7.38
CA TYR A 52 11.15 -3.33 6.99
C TYR A 52 10.87 -2.00 7.71
N PRO A 53 10.58 -0.92 6.98
CA PRO A 53 10.28 0.37 7.58
C PRO A 53 9.04 0.24 8.46
N LYS A 54 9.18 0.50 9.77
CA LYS A 54 8.01 0.54 10.67
C LYS A 54 7.11 1.72 10.30
N VAL A 55 5.81 1.46 10.35
CA VAL A 55 4.74 2.44 10.12
C VAL A 55 3.80 2.38 11.32
N SER A 56 3.36 3.53 11.82
CA SER A 56 2.32 3.64 12.84
C SER A 56 1.31 4.71 12.45
N ALA A 57 0.03 4.48 12.75
CA ALA A 57 -1.06 5.37 12.40
C ALA A 57 -2.04 5.55 13.56
N TYR A 58 -2.40 6.80 13.86
CA TYR A 58 -3.33 7.13 14.94
C TYR A 58 -4.07 8.44 14.65
N ARG A 59 -5.40 8.44 14.77
CA ARG A 59 -6.30 9.61 14.56
C ARG A 59 -5.97 10.44 13.30
N GLY A 60 -5.80 9.76 12.17
CA GLY A 60 -5.53 10.40 10.87
C GLY A 60 -4.11 10.95 10.70
N ARG A 61 -3.18 10.58 11.59
CA ARG A 61 -1.74 10.82 11.46
C ARG A 61 -1.03 9.51 11.14
N ILE A 62 0.03 9.59 10.34
CA ILE A 62 0.89 8.45 10.01
C ILE A 62 2.33 8.88 10.30
N ALA A 63 3.12 7.97 10.88
CA ALA A 63 4.56 8.13 11.02
C ALA A 63 5.26 6.86 10.51
N TRP A 64 6.40 7.02 9.83
CA TRP A 64 7.17 5.90 9.32
C TRP A 64 8.65 6.20 9.23
N SER A 65 9.46 5.15 9.31
CA SER A 65 10.89 5.22 9.00
C SER A 65 11.10 5.23 7.49
N HIS A 66 11.94 6.15 7.00
CA HIS A 66 12.33 6.22 5.59
C HIS A 66 13.85 6.16 5.49
N TYR A 67 14.35 5.34 4.58
CA TYR A 67 15.78 5.25 4.30
C TYR A 67 16.15 6.27 3.23
N ASP A 68 17.07 7.18 3.56
CA ASP A 68 17.67 8.13 2.63
C ASP A 68 18.99 7.54 2.11
N SER A 69 18.99 7.13 0.84
CA SER A 69 20.15 6.54 0.18
C SER A 69 21.24 7.56 -0.15
N ALA A 70 20.96 8.86 -0.15
CA ALA A 70 21.97 9.89 -0.40
C ALA A 70 22.89 10.08 0.80
N THR A 71 22.38 9.85 2.00
CA THR A 71 23.10 10.06 3.26
C THR A 71 23.38 8.76 4.02
N ASP A 72 22.89 7.62 3.54
CA ASP A 72 22.95 6.31 4.22
C ASP A 72 22.37 6.38 5.65
N GLN A 73 21.25 7.09 5.78
CA GLN A 73 20.60 7.34 7.07
C GLN A 73 19.10 7.12 7.00
N TRP A 74 18.56 6.68 8.14
CA TRP A 74 17.13 6.63 8.38
C TRP A 74 16.63 7.98 8.89
N VAL A 75 15.55 8.47 8.30
CA VAL A 75 14.83 9.67 8.71
C VAL A 75 13.40 9.31 9.13
N LEU A 76 12.86 10.02 10.13
CA LEU A 76 11.48 9.83 10.56
C LEU A 76 10.57 10.75 9.75
N MET A 77 9.60 10.17 9.06
CA MET A 77 8.62 10.88 8.24
C MET A 77 7.26 10.87 8.91
N THR A 78 6.47 11.91 8.65
CA THR A 78 5.10 12.04 9.15
C THR A 78 4.16 12.49 8.05
N ARG A 79 2.90 12.05 8.11
CA ARG A 79 1.78 12.58 7.35
C ARG A 79 0.74 13.11 8.31
N ILE A 80 0.49 14.42 8.27
CA ILE A 80 -0.49 15.10 9.13
C ILE A 80 -1.38 15.94 8.24
N ARG A 81 -2.71 15.72 8.30
CA ARG A 81 -3.70 16.44 7.47
C ARG A 81 -3.31 16.42 5.98
N GLY A 82 -2.94 15.24 5.49
CA GLY A 82 -2.54 15.03 4.10
C GLY A 82 -1.10 15.45 3.74
N ARG A 83 -0.41 16.25 4.56
CA ARG A 83 0.93 16.78 4.28
C ARG A 83 2.02 15.86 4.79
N VAL A 84 2.97 15.49 3.93
CA VAL A 84 4.15 14.70 4.28
C VAL A 84 5.31 15.61 4.65
N ARG A 85 5.96 15.37 5.78
CA ARG A 85 7.14 16.12 6.26
C ARG A 85 8.07 15.22 7.06
N GLN A 86 9.37 15.49 6.99
CA GLN A 86 10.35 14.93 7.92
C GLN A 86 10.11 15.50 9.34
N ALA A 87 10.14 14.63 10.34
CA ALA A 87 10.05 15.03 11.74
C ALA A 87 11.37 15.70 12.19
N PRO A 88 11.33 16.69 13.10
CA PRO A 88 12.51 17.40 13.58
C PRO A 88 13.27 16.58 14.63
N VAL A 89 13.72 15.38 14.25
CA VAL A 89 14.55 14.49 15.06
C VAL A 89 15.80 14.13 14.26
N ALA A 90 16.92 13.92 14.96
CA ALA A 90 18.17 13.56 14.30
C ALA A 90 18.02 12.25 13.49
N PRO A 91 18.53 12.19 12.26
CA PRO A 91 18.62 10.95 11.49
C PRO A 91 19.44 9.87 12.21
N ARG A 92 19.34 8.62 11.74
CA ARG A 92 19.97 7.45 12.37
C ARG A 92 20.71 6.58 11.36
N ALA A 93 21.93 6.20 11.70
CA ALA A 93 22.65 5.16 10.97
C ALA A 93 22.20 3.75 11.42
N GLY A 94 22.21 2.81 10.48
CA GLY A 94 22.15 1.36 10.74
C GLY A 94 20.78 0.76 11.07
N ARG A 95 19.81 1.52 11.62
CA ARG A 95 18.47 0.96 11.93
C ARG A 95 17.32 1.94 11.69
N PRO A 96 16.13 1.43 11.30
CA PRO A 96 14.93 2.23 11.18
C PRO A 96 14.43 2.76 12.54
N PHE A 97 13.57 3.78 12.49
CA PHE A 97 12.83 4.23 13.67
C PHE A 97 11.75 3.22 14.06
N ASP A 98 11.67 2.90 15.34
CA ASP A 98 10.65 2.08 15.98
C ASP A 98 9.47 2.92 16.47
N VAL A 99 8.92 3.76 15.59
CA VAL A 99 7.89 4.75 15.96
C VAL A 99 6.55 4.10 16.27
N ASP A 100 5.94 4.54 17.36
CA ASP A 100 4.55 4.25 17.73
C ASP A 100 3.80 5.58 17.99
N LEU A 101 2.56 5.68 17.51
CA LEU A 101 1.66 6.81 17.71
C LEU A 101 0.52 6.44 18.65
N GLY A 102 0.30 7.26 19.68
CA GLY A 102 -0.77 7.07 20.64
C GLY A 102 -1.17 8.36 21.35
N PRO A 103 -2.15 8.30 22.27
CA PRO A 103 -2.49 9.44 23.10
C PRO A 103 -1.41 9.69 24.17
N ASN A 104 -1.18 10.95 24.53
CA ASN A 104 -0.50 11.32 25.77
C ASN A 104 -1.51 11.49 26.92
N ALA A 105 -1.04 11.84 28.12
CA ALA A 105 -1.88 12.04 29.30
C ALA A 105 -2.99 13.10 29.11
N ALA A 106 -2.79 14.06 28.21
CA ALA A 106 -3.77 15.09 27.86
C ALA A 106 -4.67 14.69 26.66
N GLY A 107 -4.59 13.45 26.18
CA GLY A 107 -5.36 12.93 25.05
C GLY A 107 -4.87 13.39 23.66
N ASN A 108 -3.78 14.16 23.59
CA ASN A 108 -3.18 14.60 22.34
C ASN A 108 -2.36 13.47 21.71
N THR A 109 -2.31 13.40 20.37
CA THR A 109 -1.43 12.43 19.70
C THR A 109 0.04 12.74 19.95
N ALA A 110 0.76 11.76 20.49
CA ALA A 110 2.20 11.75 20.68
C ALA A 110 2.85 10.60 19.90
N ALA A 111 4.16 10.73 19.68
CA ALA A 111 4.99 9.70 19.09
C ALA A 111 6.03 9.24 20.10
N VAL A 112 6.19 7.93 20.26
CA VAL A 112 7.24 7.31 21.08
C VAL A 112 8.17 6.52 20.17
N TYR A 113 9.45 6.53 20.49
CA TYR A 113 10.50 5.82 19.76
C TYR A 113 11.74 5.67 20.64
N SER A 114 12.54 4.63 20.43
CA SER A 114 13.75 4.38 21.22
C SER A 114 14.85 5.37 20.85
N ARG A 115 15.58 5.95 21.81
CA ARG A 115 16.80 6.74 21.56
C ARG A 115 18.03 5.96 21.98
N CYS A 116 18.62 5.15 21.10
CA CYS A 116 19.89 4.51 21.41
C CYS A 116 21.02 5.55 21.34
N ARG A 117 21.71 5.77 22.47
CA ARG A 117 23.08 6.27 22.47
C ARG A 117 23.95 5.06 22.16
N GLY A 118 24.72 5.09 21.08
CA GLY A 118 25.56 3.95 20.69
C GLY A 118 26.61 3.69 21.77
N SER A 119 26.39 2.73 22.66
CA SER A 119 27.43 2.16 23.50
C SER A 119 27.96 0.90 22.83
N TRP A 120 28.66 1.07 21.71
CA TRP A 120 29.55 0.03 21.21
C TRP A 120 30.86 0.09 22.00
N LEU A 121 30.80 -0.29 23.27
CA LEU A 121 32.00 -0.74 23.97
C LEU A 121 32.37 -2.07 23.32
N ARG A 122 33.43 -2.02 22.50
CA ARG A 122 34.14 -3.18 21.99
C ARG A 122 34.51 -4.04 23.19
N HIS A 123 33.91 -5.21 23.32
CA HIS A 123 34.48 -6.24 24.16
C HIS A 123 35.75 -6.72 23.45
N LEU A 124 36.88 -6.32 24.04
CA LEU A 124 38.18 -7.00 24.16
C LEU A 124 38.61 -7.89 22.99
#